data_AF-A0A7V9IXI9-F1
#
_entry.id   AF-A0A7V9IXI9-F1
#
_cell.length_a   1.000
_cell.length_b   1.000
_cell.length_c   1.000
_cell.angle_alpha   90.00
_cell.angle_beta   90.00
_cell.angle_gamma   90.00
#
_symmetry.space_group_name_H-M   'P 1'
#
loop_
_entity.id
_entity.type
_entity.pdbx_description
1 polymer ?
#
loop_
_entity_poly.entity_id
_entity_poly.type
_entity_poly.pdbx_seq_one_letter_code
_entity_poly.pdbx_strand_id
1 'polypeptide(L)' 'MPLSRIAWWVTVVVCLVAALLLLLNGYQGYSGVLLAVGSAAAVNLL' A
#
# COMPACT_ATOMS: atom_id res chain seq x y z
N MET A 1 -7.91 12.83 14.77
CA MET A 1 -8.11 11.96 13.59
C MET A 1 -8.84 10.71 14.06
N PRO A 2 -9.91 10.24 13.41
CA PRO A 2 -10.58 9.02 13.84
C PRO A 2 -9.62 7.82 13.70
N LEU A 3 -9.69 6.88 14.65
CA LEU A 3 -8.79 5.72 14.73
C LEU A 3 -8.80 4.89 13.43
N SER A 4 -9.95 4.81 12.78
CA SER A 4 -10.15 4.18 11.47
C SER A 4 -9.31 4.81 10.36
N ARG A 5 -9.18 6.13 10.31
CA ARG A 5 -8.37 6.83 9.30
C ARG A 5 -6.88 6.55 9.50
N ILE A 6 -6.42 6.39 10.75
CA ILE A 6 -5.03 6.01 11.06
C ILE A 6 -4.75 4.58 10.58
N ALA A 7 -5.68 3.65 10.80
CA ALA A 7 -5.54 2.27 10.31
C ALA A 7 -5.35 2.22 8.78
N TRP A 8 -6.16 2.97 8.03
CA TRP A 8 -6.03 3.05 6.57
C TRP A 8 -4.71 3.67 6.12
N TRP A 9 -4.22 4.71 6.80
CA TRP A 9 -2.90 5.28 6.53
C TRP A 9 -1.79 4.25 6.71
N VAL A 10 -1.82 3.49 7.80
CA VAL A 10 -0.85 2.41 8.05
C VAL A 10 -0.89 1.37 6.95
N THR A 11 -2.09 0.93 6.53
CA THR A 11 -2.24 -0.04 5.43
C THR A 11 -1.63 0.46 4.12
N VAL A 12 -1.90 1.71 3.74
CA VAL A 12 -1.36 2.31 2.52
C VAL A 12 0.17 2.39 2.57
N VAL A 13 0.73 2.86 3.69
CA VAL A 13 2.18 2.98 3.87
C VAL A 13 2.85 1.61 3.80
N VAL A 14 2.31 0.60 4.48
CA VAL A 14 2.85 -0.77 4.46
C VAL A 14 2.79 -1.35 3.04
N CYS A 15 1.69 -1.16 2.31
CA CYS A 15 1.59 -1.61 0.92
C CYS A 15 2.60 -0.93 0.00
N LEU A 16 2.81 0.38 0.16
CA LEU A 16 3.80 1.13 -0.61
C LEU A 16 5.24 0.67 -0.32
N VAL A 17 5.59 0.50 0.96
CA VAL A 17 6.92 0.04 1.36
C VAL A 17 7.17 -1.37 0.82
N ALA A 18 6.22 -2.29 0.97
CA ALA A 18 6.38 -3.65 0.47
C ALA A 18 6.41 -3.71 -1.07
N ALA A 19 5.61 -2.90 -1.77
CA ALA A 19 5.68 -2.77 -3.22
C ALA A 19 7.06 -2.29 -3.68
N LEU A 20 7.63 -1.30 -2.98
CA LEU A 20 8.97 -0.77 -3.26
C LEU A 20 10.04 -1.84 -3.05
N LEU A 21 9.99 -2.58 -1.93
CA LEU A 21 10.93 -3.66 -1.63
C LEU A 21 10.88 -4.79 -2.68
N LEU A 22 9.68 -5.15 -3.13
CA LEU A 22 9.49 -6.15 -4.19
C LEU A 22 10.01 -5.66 -5.53
N LEU A 23 9.81 -4.39 -5.85
CA LEU A 23 10.32 -3.78 -7.08
C LEU A 23 11.84 -3.79 -7.10
N LEU A 24 12.48 -3.41 -5.98
CA LEU A 24 13.92 -3.43 -5.81
C LEU A 24 14.52 -4.84 -5.88
N ASN A 25 13.75 -5.87 -5.50
CA ASN A 25 14.15 -7.28 -5.66
C ASN A 25 13.83 -7.85 -7.06
N GLY A 26 13.25 -7.08 -7.97
CA GLY A 26 12.89 -7.56 -9.32
C GLY A 26 11.58 -8.36 -9.40
N TYR A 27 10.80 -8.45 -8.32
CA TYR A 27 9.48 -9.10 -8.30
C TYR A 27 8.39 -8.17 -8.86
N GLN A 28 8.47 -7.87 -10.15
CA GLN A 28 7.59 -6.88 -10.79
C GLN A 28 6.09 -7.24 -10.70
N GLY A 29 5.73 -8.52 -10.86
CA GLY A 29 4.34 -8.97 -10.77
C GLY A 29 3.73 -8.70 -9.38
N TYR A 30 4.43 -9.09 -8.31
CA TYR A 30 3.97 -8.87 -6.94
C TYR A 30 4.00 -7.39 -6.53
N SER A 31 5.00 -6.63 -7.00
CA SER A 31 5.06 -5.20 -6.77
C SER A 31 3.85 -4.47 -7.37
N GLY A 32 3.48 -4.79 -8.61
CA GLY A 32 2.29 -4.23 -9.26
C GLY A 32 1.00 -4.54 -8.51
N VAL A 33 0.84 -5.77 -8.02
CA VAL A 33 -0.32 -6.17 -7.21
C VAL A 33 -0.38 -5.37 -5.90
N LEU A 34 0.74 -5.20 -5.19
CA LEU A 34 0.75 -4.41 -3.96
C LEU A 34 0.49 -2.92 -4.21
N LEU A 35 0.94 -2.36 -5.33
CA LEU A 35 0.57 -0.98 -5.70
C LEU A 35 -0.93 -0.85 -5.96
N ALA A 36 -1.55 -1.80 -6.65
CA ALA A 36 -3.00 -1.80 -6.86
C ALA A 36 -3.78 -1.91 -5.54
N VAL A 37 -3.36 -2.82 -4.65
CA VAL A 37 -3.97 -3.00 -3.32
C VAL A 37 -3.80 -1.74 -2.46
N GLY A 38 -2.60 -1.15 -2.43
CA GLY A 38 -2.34 0.09 -1.71
C GLY A 38 -3.15 1.27 -2.23
N SER A 39 -3.34 1.35 -3.55
CA SER A 39 -4.20 2.37 -4.19
C SER A 39 -5.66 2.20 -3.81
N ALA A 40 -6.16 0.96 -3.76
CA ALA A 40 -7.52 0.67 -3.29
C ALA A 40 -7.70 1.02 -1.80
N ALA A 41 -6.72 0.73 -0.95
CA ALA A 41 -6.74 1.12 0.46
C ALA A 41 -6.78 2.65 0.63
N ALA A 42 -6.09 3.40 -0.23
CA ALA A 42 -6.07 4.87 -0.20
C ALA A 42 -7.44 5.51 -0.45
N VAL A 43 -8.36 4.82 -1.12
CA VAL A 43 -9.74 5.31 -1.32
C VAL A 43 -10.46 5.55 0.00
N ASN A 44 -10.15 4.77 1.05
CA ASN A 44 -10.75 4.93 2.37
C ASN A 44 -10.22 6.16 3.15
N LEU A 45 -9.25 6.89 2.58
CA LEU A 45 -8.68 8.12 3.16
C LEU A 45 -9.32 9.40 2.61
N LEU A 46 -10.04 9.31 1.48
CA LEU A 46 -10.86 10.39 0.91
C LEU A 46 -12.09 10.62 1.80
#